data_AF-A0A0N0JQF8-F1
#
_entry.id   AF-A0A0N0JQF8-F1
#
_cell.length_a   1.000
_cell.length_b   1.000
_cell.length_c   1.000
_cell.angle_alpha   90.00
_cell.angle_beta   90.00
_cell.angle_gamma   90.00
#
_symmetry.space_group_name_H-M   'P 1'
#
loop_
_entity.id
_entity.type
_entity.pdbx_description
1 polymer ?
#
loop_
_entity_poly.entity_id
_entity_poly.type
_entity_poly.pdbx_seq_one_letter_code
_entity_poly.pdbx_strand_id
1 'polypeptide(L)' 'MLECEDRAARYLELTGLDPDTLRAGLGDPMILASALEFLSNHEPDLIRAAEALAVTPEELVAAKDALQT' A
#
# COMPACT_ATOMS: atom_id res chain seq x y z
N MET A 1 -9.03 -10.24 15.88
CA MET A 1 -7.72 -9.86 15.30
C MET A 1 -8.07 -9.02 14.08
N LEU A 2 -7.60 -7.78 14.02
CA LEU A 2 -7.99 -6.85 12.96
C LEU A 2 -7.44 -7.38 11.62
N GLU A 3 -8.30 -7.56 10.61
CA GLU A 3 -7.90 -8.02 9.27
C GLU A 3 -6.70 -7.24 8.69
N CYS A 4 -6.55 -5.97 9.08
CA CYS A 4 -5.41 -5.13 8.69
C CYS A 4 -4.06 -5.61 9.22
N GLU A 5 -4.01 -6.20 10.42
CA GLU A 5 -2.76 -6.64 11.04
C GLU A 5 -2.21 -7.91 10.36
N ASP A 6 -3.10 -8.85 10.02
CA ASP A 6 -2.77 -10.05 9.25
C ASP A 6 -2.32 -9.70 7.81
N ARG A 7 -2.93 -8.70 7.19
CA ARG A 7 -2.54 -8.26 5.85
C ARG A 7 -1.24 -7.46 5.83
N ALA A 8 -0.98 -6.64 6.84
CA ALA A 8 0.29 -5.93 6.96
C ALA A 8 1.46 -6.93 7.11
N ALA A 9 1.30 -7.97 7.95
CA ALA A 9 2.29 -9.04 8.07
C ALA A 9 2.54 -9.74 6.73
N ARG A 10 1.47 -10.09 6.00
CA ARG A 10 1.58 -10.72 4.69
C ARG A 10 2.28 -9.84 3.64
N TYR A 11 2.05 -8.53 3.64
CA TYR A 11 2.73 -7.61 2.74
C TYR A 11 4.24 -7.62 2.98
N LEU A 12 4.66 -7.56 4.25
CA LEU A 12 6.07 -7.62 4.64
C LEU A 12 6.70 -8.96 4.23
N GLU A 13 6.01 -10.08 4.43
CA GLU A 13 6.48 -11.40 3.98
C GLU A 13 6.63 -11.50 2.45
N LEU A 14 5.68 -10.95 1.69
CA LEU A 14 5.69 -11.02 0.22
C LEU A 14 6.75 -10.10 -0.40
N THR A 15 7.00 -8.95 0.20
CA THR A 15 7.98 -7.97 -0.29
C THR A 15 9.38 -8.20 0.27
N GLY A 16 9.50 -8.98 1.35
CA GLY A 16 10.75 -9.15 2.10
C GLY A 16 11.15 -7.91 2.89
N LEU A 17 10.27 -6.91 2.99
CA LEU A 17 10.50 -5.68 3.75
C LEU A 17 10.25 -5.95 5.23
N ASP A 18 11.00 -5.24 6.08
CA ASP A 18 10.68 -5.08 7.49
C ASP A 18 10.02 -3.70 7.74
N PRO A 19 9.35 -3.50 8.90
CA PRO A 19 8.67 -2.25 9.21
C PRO A 19 9.58 -1.01 9.19
N ASP A 20 10.86 -1.14 9.55
CA ASP A 20 11.80 -0.02 9.57
C ASP A 20 12.25 0.34 8.15
N THR A 21 12.53 -0.66 7.31
CA THR A 21 12.82 -0.45 5.89
C THR A 21 11.62 0.16 5.15
N LEU A 22 10.39 -0.28 5.45
CA LEU A 22 9.18 0.31 4.88
C LEU A 22 9.03 1.79 5.24
N ARG A 23 9.31 2.16 6.51
CA ARG A 23 9.26 3.57 6.94
C ARG A 23 10.38 4.40 6.33
N ALA A 24 11.59 3.85 6.23
CA ALA A 24 12.70 4.52 5.56
C ALA A 24 12.42 4.71 4.05
N GLY A 25 11.66 3.79 3.46
CA GLY A 25 11.25 3.77 2.07
C GLY A 25 10.10 4.70 1.68
N LEU A 26 9.57 5.54 2.59
CA LEU A 26 8.47 6.47 2.28
C LEU A 26 8.81 7.50 1.20
N GLY A 27 10.10 7.70 0.90
CA GLY A 27 10.56 8.54 -0.20
C GLY A 27 10.89 7.77 -1.49
N ASP A 28 10.79 6.44 -1.49
CA ASP A 28 11.12 5.59 -2.63
C ASP A 28 9.85 5.30 -3.45
N PRO A 29 9.77 5.76 -4.71
CA PRO A 29 8.62 5.52 -5.57
C PRO A 29 8.30 4.04 -5.77
N MET A 30 9.30 3.16 -5.77
CA MET A 30 9.12 1.72 -5.98
C MET A 30 8.47 1.05 -4.77
N ILE A 31 8.84 1.48 -3.55
CA ILE A 31 8.23 0.98 -2.31
C ILE A 31 6.78 1.45 -2.22
N LEU A 32 6.53 2.73 -2.52
CA LEU A 32 5.18 3.29 -2.55
C LEU A 32 4.29 2.60 -3.61
N ALA A 33 4.82 2.37 -4.81
CA ALA A 33 4.10 1.67 -5.88
C ALA A 33 3.73 0.23 -5.46
N SER A 34 4.66 -0.50 -4.83
CA SER A 34 4.41 -1.85 -4.33
C SER A 34 3.32 -1.89 -3.25
N ALA A 35 3.32 -0.92 -2.33
CA ALA A 35 2.28 -0.82 -1.29
C ALA A 35 0.90 -0.54 -1.90
N LEU A 36 0.82 0.40 -2.84
CA LEU A 36 -0.43 0.73 -3.55
C LEU A 36 -0.92 -0.44 -4.41
N GLU A 37 -0.02 -1.20 -5.04
CA GLU A 37 -0.37 -2.42 -5.76
C GLU A 37 -0.96 -3.49 -4.84
N PHE A 38 -0.36 -3.69 -3.66
CA PHE A 38 -0.90 -4.63 -2.66
C PHE A 38 -2.29 -4.24 -2.14
N LEU A 39 -2.53 -2.95 -1.95
CA LEU A 39 -3.86 -2.42 -1.60
C LEU A 39 -4.85 -2.62 -2.75
N SER A 40 -4.44 -2.31 -3.98
CA SER A 40 -5.28 -2.45 -5.19
C SER A 40 -5.71 -3.89 -5.47
N ASN A 41 -4.91 -4.87 -5.06
CA ASN A 41 -5.24 -6.30 -5.17
C ASN A 41 -6.35 -6.76 -4.21
N HIS A 42 -6.85 -5.88 -3.33
CA HIS A 42 -7.95 -6.18 -2.42
C HIS A 42 -8.85 -4.95 -2.24
N GLU A 43 -9.98 -4.93 -2.94
CA GLU A 43 -10.92 -3.81 -2.95
C GLU A 43 -11.33 -3.27 -1.56
N PRO A 44 -11.62 -4.10 -0.53
CA PRO A 44 -11.95 -3.60 0.81
C PRO A 44 -10.83 -2.76 1.44
N ASP A 45 -9.57 -3.11 1.18
CA ASP A 45 -8.43 -2.38 1.75
C ASP A 45 -8.07 -1.15 0.94
N LEU A 46 -8.28 -1.20 -0.38
CA LEU A 46 -8.21 -0.01 -1.21
C LEU A 46 -9.22 1.04 -0.74
N ILE A 47 -10.47 0.64 -0.48
CA ILE A 47 -11.52 1.53 0.03
C ILE A 47 -11.12 2.09 1.40
N ARG A 48 -10.70 1.23 2.35
CA ARG A 48 -10.28 1.69 3.68
C ARG A 48 -9.07 2.63 3.64
N ALA A 49 -8.11 2.36 2.76
CA ALA A 49 -6.96 3.24 2.58
C ALA A 49 -7.38 4.60 1.99
N ALA A 50 -8.28 4.59 1.01
CA ALA A 50 -8.84 5.80 0.42
C ALA A 50 -9.59 6.63 1.47
N GLU A 51 -10.44 5.99 2.28
CA GLU A 51 -11.14 6.63 3.40
C GLU A 51 -10.18 7.22 4.43
N ALA A 52 -9.15 6.47 4.84
CA ALA A 52 -8.16 6.93 5.82
C ALA A 52 -7.31 8.10 5.32
N LEU A 53 -7.06 8.16 4.00
CA LEU A 53 -6.31 9.22 3.34
C LEU A 53 -7.20 10.37 2.84
N ALA A 54 -8.52 10.27 3.01
CA ALA A 54 -9.52 11.21 2.50
C ALA A 54 -9.40 11.48 0.98
N VAL A 55 -9.13 10.43 0.21
CA VAL A 55 -9.05 10.43 -1.26
C VAL A 55 -10.01 9.37 -1.83
N THR A 56 -10.16 9.32 -3.14
CA THR A 56 -10.91 8.24 -3.80
C THR A 56 -10.01 7.03 -4.12
N PRO A 57 -10.58 5.80 -4.23
CA PRO A 57 -9.83 4.63 -4.69
C PRO A 57 -9.16 4.84 -6.05
N GLU A 58 -9.79 5.58 -6.96
CA GLU A 58 -9.26 5.91 -8.28
C GLU A 58 -8.02 6.80 -8.19
N GLU A 59 -7.98 7.74 -7.23
CA GLU A 59 -6.80 8.58 -6.98
C GLU A 59 -5.60 7.75 -6.51
N LEU A 60 -5.82 6.70 -5.70
CA LEU A 60 -4.77 5.79 -5.27
C LEU A 60 -4.23 4.94 -6.44
N VAL A 61 -5.10 4.47 -7.32
CA VAL A 61 -4.70 3.72 -8.52
C VAL A 61 -3.92 4.62 -9.48
N ALA A 62 -4.39 5.86 -9.70
CA ALA A 62 -3.68 6.83 -10.53
C ALA A 62 -2.30 7.19 -9.93
N ALA A 63 -2.21 7.32 -8.61
CA ALA A 63 -0.94 7.55 -7.92
C ALA A 63 0.03 6.38 -8.12
N LYS A 64 -0.45 5.13 -8.03
CA LYS A 64 0.35 3.94 -8.31
C LYS A 64 0.92 3.97 -9.74
N ASP A 65 0.08 4.25 -10.73
CA ASP A 65 0.49 4.29 -12.14
C ASP A 65 1.51 5.41 -12.41
N ALA A 66 1.37 6.56 -11.72
CA ALA A 66 2.32 7.66 -11.79
C ALA A 66 3.70 7.35 -11.18
N LEU A 67 3.77 6.44 -10.19
CA LEU A 67 5.02 6.01 -9.56
C LEU A 67 5.79 4.96 -10.37
N GLN A 68 5.12 4.29 -11.32
CA GLN A 68 5.69 3.26 -12.18
C GLN A 68 6.25 3.80 -13.51
N THR A 69 6.14 5.11 -13.74
CA THR A 69 6.60 5.82 -14.95
C THR A 69 7.97 6.46 -14.73
#